data_AF-A0A930UCM8-F1
#
_entry.id   AF-A0A930UCM8-F1
#
_cell.length_a   1.000
_cell.length_b   1.000
_cell.length_c   1.000
_cell.angle_alpha   90.00
_cell.angle_beta   90.00
_cell.angle_gamma   90.00
#
_symmetry.space_group_name_H-M   'P 1'
#
loop_
_entity.id
_entity.type
_entity.pdbx_description
1 polymer ?
#
loop_
_entity_poly.entity_id
_entity_poly.type
_entity_poly.pdbx_seq_one_letter_code
_entity_poly.pdbx_strand_id
1 'polypeptide(L)'
;MATKIYSGKDSISTDQIFLVEKGKIYNGKYSISSDEIKDIYPEGILIVNNTKIFKGLHANSSEQIITVSKKNIYKGREINPSDQIGVIDGDILKDEEFAKIIYLLAKKNNLL
;
A
#
# COMPACT_ATOMS: atom_id res chain seq x y z
N MET A 1 -15.85 -10.12 -0.65
CA MET A 1 -14.49 -10.31 -0.14
C MET A 1 -13.81 -8.96 -0.16
N ALA A 2 -13.19 -8.59 0.96
CA ALA A 2 -12.68 -7.24 1.18
C ALA A 2 -11.29 -7.33 1.81
N THR A 3 -10.42 -6.43 1.39
CA THR A 3 -9.03 -6.37 1.86
C THR A 3 -8.85 -5.10 2.67
N LYS A 4 -8.26 -5.22 3.86
CA LYS A 4 -8.07 -4.15 4.82
C LYS A 4 -6.60 -3.80 4.89
N ILE A 5 -6.31 -2.50 4.93
CA ILE A 5 -4.94 -2.00 5.04
C ILE A 5 -4.81 -1.28 6.37
N TYR A 6 -3.82 -1.70 7.15
CA TYR A 6 -3.51 -1.15 8.47
C TYR A 6 -2.22 -0.34 8.43
N SER A 7 -2.15 0.73 9.22
CA SER A 7 -0.91 1.50 9.41
C SER A 7 0.00 0.86 10.44
N GLY A 8 1.30 0.85 10.17
CA GLY A 8 2.32 0.42 11.13
C GLY A 8 2.52 -1.10 11.18
N LYS A 9 2.83 -1.60 12.38
CA LYS A 9 3.36 -2.97 12.57
C LYS A 9 2.29 -4.05 12.69
N ASP A 10 1.12 -3.68 13.18
CA ASP A 10 0.09 -4.62 13.60
C ASP A 10 -1.23 -4.40 12.86
N SER A 11 -1.95 -5.48 12.60
CA SER A 11 -3.27 -5.46 11.97
C SER A 11 -4.38 -5.27 13.01
N ILE A 12 -4.33 -4.16 13.76
CA ILE A 12 -5.30 -3.83 14.79
C ILE A 12 -6.43 -3.01 14.18
N SER A 13 -7.69 -3.33 14.48
CA SER A 13 -8.87 -2.65 13.91
C SER A 13 -8.81 -1.12 14.01
N THR A 14 -8.21 -0.55 15.05
CA THR A 14 -8.04 0.90 15.24
C THR A 14 -7.16 1.56 14.18
N ASP A 15 -6.21 0.83 13.62
CA ASP A 15 -5.19 1.33 12.72
C ASP A 15 -5.51 1.07 11.24
N GLN A 16 -6.72 0.59 10.95
CA GLN A 16 -7.16 0.40 9.57
C GLN A 16 -7.31 1.78 8.89
N ILE A 17 -6.51 1.99 7.86
CA ILE A 17 -6.42 3.24 7.10
C ILE A 17 -7.07 3.14 5.73
N PHE A 18 -7.18 1.95 5.14
CA PHE A 18 -7.93 1.75 3.90
C PHE A 18 -8.75 0.46 3.91
N LEU A 19 -9.82 0.47 3.13
CA LEU A 19 -10.62 -0.70 2.79
C LEU A 19 -10.69 -0.82 1.26
N VAL A 20 -10.38 -2.00 0.73
CA VAL A 20 -10.62 -2.34 -0.67
C VAL A 20 -11.79 -3.31 -0.73
N GLU A 21 -12.87 -2.89 -1.37
CA GLU A 21 -14.05 -3.72 -1.54
C GLU A 21 -14.64 -3.51 -2.94
N LYS A 22 -14.88 -4.62 -3.65
CA LYS A 22 -15.52 -4.64 -4.99
C LYS A 22 -14.83 -3.70 -6.01
N GLY A 23 -13.49 -3.65 -6.03
CA GLY A 23 -12.75 -2.78 -6.97
C GLY A 23 -12.61 -1.33 -6.52
N LYS A 24 -13.15 -0.98 -5.35
CA LYS A 24 -13.16 0.39 -4.83
C LYS A 24 -12.29 0.50 -3.59
N ILE A 25 -11.63 1.64 -3.46
CA ILE A 25 -10.77 1.95 -2.31
C ILE A 25 -11.48 3.02 -1.47
N TYR A 26 -11.59 2.78 -0.17
CA TYR A 26 -12.21 3.67 0.79
C TYR A 26 -11.19 4.09 1.84
N ASN A 27 -11.27 5.35 2.28
CA ASN A 27 -10.51 5.84 3.41
C ASN A 27 -11.12 5.30 4.73
N GLY A 28 -10.28 4.69 5.57
CA GLY A 28 -10.72 4.13 6.85
C GLY A 28 -11.35 2.74 6.74
N LYS A 29 -12.39 2.50 7.55
CA LYS A 29 -12.86 1.15 7.90
C LYS A 29 -14.05 0.64 7.10
N TYR A 30 -14.83 1.55 6.55
CA TYR A 30 -16.17 1.27 6.05
C TYR A 30 -16.30 1.67 4.59
N SER A 31 -17.17 0.96 3.86
CA SER A 31 -17.48 1.21 2.45
C SER A 31 -18.48 2.37 2.31
N ILE A 32 -18.13 3.53 2.87
CA ILE A 32 -18.97 4.73 2.84
C ILE A 32 -18.68 5.48 1.54
N SER A 33 -19.72 5.82 0.77
CA SER A 33 -19.58 6.48 -0.54
C SER A 33 -18.79 7.78 -0.48
N SER A 34 -18.87 8.52 0.63
CA SER A 34 -18.13 9.77 0.84
C SER A 34 -16.63 9.56 1.09
N ASP A 35 -16.22 8.36 1.51
CA ASP A 35 -14.82 8.01 1.76
C ASP A 35 -14.18 7.28 0.56
N GLU A 36 -14.93 7.05 -0.53
CA GLU A 36 -14.44 6.40 -1.74
C GLU A 36 -13.41 7.28 -2.45
N ILE A 37 -12.20 6.75 -2.66
CA ILE A 37 -11.10 7.42 -3.34
C ILE A 37 -11.08 6.95 -4.80
N LYS A 38 -11.53 7.82 -5.72
CA LYS A 38 -11.78 7.47 -7.13
C LYS A 38 -10.65 7.83 -8.09
N ASP A 39 -9.93 8.91 -7.81
CA ASP A 39 -8.93 9.50 -8.72
C ASP A 39 -7.49 9.18 -8.28
N ILE A 40 -7.16 7.89 -8.22
CA ILE A 40 -5.81 7.42 -7.85
C ILE A 40 -5.05 7.02 -9.10
N TYR A 41 -4.06 7.83 -9.45
CA TYR A 41 -3.13 7.58 -10.55
C TYR A 41 -1.74 7.30 -9.95
N PRO A 42 -1.31 6.02 -9.88
CA PRO A 42 -0.01 5.65 -9.34
C PRO A 42 1.11 6.02 -10.31
N GLU A 43 1.39 7.32 -10.41
CA GLU A 43 2.45 7.87 -11.25
C GLU A 43 3.77 8.00 -10.48
N GLY A 44 4.89 7.87 -11.20
CA GLY A 44 6.22 8.04 -10.61
C GLY A 44 6.61 6.92 -9.64
N ILE A 45 5.98 5.75 -9.74
CA ILE A 45 6.43 4.53 -9.09
C ILE A 45 6.54 3.39 -10.09
N LEU A 46 7.51 2.51 -9.85
CA LEU A 46 7.66 1.25 -10.56
C LEU A 46 7.50 0.10 -9.57
N ILE A 47 6.57 -0.80 -9.85
CA ILE A 47 6.34 -2.01 -9.04
C ILE A 47 6.93 -3.21 -9.77
N VAL A 48 7.82 -3.94 -9.10
CA VAL A 48 8.45 -5.14 -9.62
C VAL A 48 7.99 -6.33 -8.77
N ASN A 49 7.37 -7.31 -9.43
CA ASN A 49 6.91 -8.58 -8.84
C ASN A 49 6.05 -8.40 -7.57
N ASN A 50 5.28 -7.31 -7.46
CA ASN A 50 4.47 -6.95 -6.28
C ASN A 50 5.25 -6.97 -4.94
N THR A 51 6.57 -6.85 -4.98
CA THR A 51 7.46 -7.00 -3.81
C THR A 51 8.44 -5.85 -3.67
N LYS A 52 8.86 -5.22 -4.77
CA LYS A 52 9.78 -4.08 -4.74
C LYS A 52 9.16 -2.89 -5.45
N ILE A 53 9.24 -1.73 -4.82
CA ILE A 53 8.67 -0.50 -5.34
C ILE A 53 9.75 0.56 -5.38
N PHE A 54 9.93 1.16 -6.54
CA PHE A 54 10.94 2.16 -6.84
C PHE A 54 10.29 3.51 -7.10
N LYS A 55 10.96 4.58 -6.69
CA LYS A 55 10.62 5.95 -7.09
C LYS A 55 11.06 6.17 -8.52
N GLY A 56 10.18 6.70 -9.36
CA GLY A 56 10.40 6.87 -10.80
C GLY A 56 9.96 5.67 -11.63
N LEU A 57 10.41 5.63 -12.88
CA LEU A 57 10.02 4.62 -13.88
C LEU A 57 11.08 3.54 -14.10
N HIS A 58 12.19 3.60 -13.36
CA HIS A 58 13.34 2.70 -13.55
C HIS A 58 13.65 1.92 -12.27
N ALA A 59 14.06 0.66 -12.43
CA ALA A 59 14.43 -0.21 -11.32
C ALA A 59 15.88 0.06 -10.87
N ASN A 60 16.13 1.23 -10.28
CA ASN A 60 17.42 1.55 -9.68
C ASN A 60 17.40 1.17 -8.20
N SER A 61 18.36 0.37 -7.74
CA SER A 61 18.43 -0.08 -6.33
C SER A 61 18.48 1.05 -5.31
N SER A 62 19.05 2.21 -5.69
CA SER A 62 19.11 3.40 -4.83
C SER A 62 17.77 4.13 -4.71
N GLU A 63 16.81 3.81 -5.57
CA GLU A 63 15.48 4.42 -5.63
C GLU A 63 14.39 3.50 -5.07
N GLN A 64 14.74 2.33 -4.53
CA GLN A 64 13.76 1.44 -3.89
C GLN A 64 13.25 2.07 -2.59
N ILE A 65 11.97 2.46 -2.60
CA ILE A 65 11.31 3.17 -1.49
C ILE A 65 10.45 2.26 -0.62
N ILE A 66 9.99 1.12 -1.15
CA ILE A 66 9.17 0.15 -0.39
C ILE A 66 9.58 -1.28 -0.74
N THR A 67 9.52 -2.14 0.27
CA THR A 67 9.60 -3.60 0.16
C THR A 67 8.35 -4.23 0.74
N VAL A 68 7.71 -5.12 -0.01
CA VAL A 68 6.56 -5.89 0.45
C VAL A 68 7.00 -7.34 0.65
N SER A 69 6.72 -7.86 1.84
CA SER A 69 7.01 -9.25 2.20
C SER A 69 5.76 -9.88 2.80
N LYS A 70 5.21 -10.86 2.07
CA LYS A 70 3.93 -11.49 2.40
C LYS A 70 2.83 -10.41 2.48
N LYS A 71 2.33 -10.15 3.69
CA LYS A 71 1.32 -9.13 3.98
C LYS A 71 1.88 -7.81 4.50
N ASN A 72 3.15 -7.77 4.86
CA ASN A 72 3.75 -6.61 5.52
C ASN A 72 4.45 -5.71 4.49
N ILE A 73 4.36 -4.41 4.72
CA ILE A 73 4.91 -3.35 3.87
C ILE A 73 5.94 -2.58 4.69
N TYR A 74 7.15 -2.51 4.16
CA TYR A 74 8.31 -1.90 4.79
C TYR A 74 8.80 -0.72 3.97
N LYS A 75 9.18 0.36 4.63
CA LYS A 75 9.90 1.48 4.01
C LYS A 75 11.32 1.04 3.68
N GLY A 76 11.79 1.45 2.50
CA GLY A 76 13.13 1.15 2.01
C GLY A 76 13.26 -0.24 1.39
N ARG A 77 14.53 -0.66 1.20
CA ARG A 77 14.89 -1.89 0.47
C ARG A 77 14.98 -3.15 1.34
N GLU A 78 15.01 -2.98 2.66
CA GLU A 78 15.27 -4.06 3.62
C GLU A 78 14.03 -4.35 4.45
N ILE A 79 13.90 -5.61 4.89
CA ILE A 79 12.81 -6.04 5.76
C ILE A 79 13.23 -5.75 7.20
N ASN A 80 13.01 -4.51 7.63
CA ASN A 80 13.29 -4.06 8.99
C ASN A 80 11.97 -3.85 9.74
N PRO A 81 11.73 -4.56 10.86
CA PRO A 81 10.51 -4.38 11.64
C PRO A 81 10.28 -2.94 12.12
N SER A 82 11.33 -2.14 12.28
CA SER A 82 11.25 -0.71 12.63
C SER A 82 10.74 0.16 11.49
N ASP A 83 10.90 -0.28 10.24
CA ASP A 83 10.50 0.44 9.03
C ASP A 83 9.14 -0.03 8.49
N GLN A 84 8.42 -0.89 9.21
CA GLN A 84 7.12 -1.37 8.77
C GLN A 84 6.08 -0.23 8.80
N ILE A 85 5.49 0.05 7.64
CA ILE A 85 4.54 1.15 7.44
C ILE A 85 3.11 0.67 7.24
N GLY A 86 2.90 -0.61 6.98
CA GLY A 86 1.55 -1.16 6.94
C GLY A 86 1.45 -2.67 6.75
N VAL A 87 0.21 -3.15 6.83
CA VAL A 87 -0.16 -4.56 6.66
C VAL A 87 -1.39 -4.67 5.77
N ILE A 88 -1.36 -5.56 4.78
CA ILE A 88 -2.49 -5.93 3.92
C ILE A 88 -3.11 -7.21 4.46
N ASP A 89 -4.32 -7.14 5.01
CA ASP A 89 -5.03 -8.29 5.55
C ASP A 89 -6.32 -8.55 4.77
N GLY A 90 -6.45 -9.75 4.20
CA GLY A 90 -7.59 -10.13 3.38
C GLY A 90 -7.16 -10.84 2.11
N ASP A 91 -8.04 -10.80 1.10
CA ASP A 91 -7.82 -11.48 -0.16
C ASP A 91 -6.77 -10.79 -1.05
N ILE A 92 -6.31 -11.55 -2.04
CA ILE A 92 -5.34 -11.10 -3.04
C ILE A 92 -5.91 -9.89 -3.79
N LEU A 93 -5.22 -8.76 -3.70
CA LEU A 93 -5.49 -7.57 -4.49
C LEU A 93 -5.11 -7.80 -5.95
N LYS A 94 -5.90 -7.27 -6.88
CA LYS A 94 -5.47 -7.17 -8.29
C LYS A 94 -4.31 -6.19 -8.41
N ASP A 95 -3.49 -6.34 -9.44
CA ASP A 95 -2.29 -5.50 -9.64
C ASP A 95 -2.60 -3.99 -9.63
N GLU A 96 -3.74 -3.60 -10.22
CA GLU A 96 -4.18 -2.19 -10.21
C GLU A 96 -4.56 -1.70 -8.80
N GLU A 97 -5.30 -2.50 -8.03
CA GLU A 97 -5.69 -2.16 -6.65
C GLU A 97 -4.46 -2.10 -5.75
N PHE A 98 -3.54 -3.06 -5.92
CA PHE A 98 -2.26 -3.10 -5.23
C PHE A 98 -1.44 -1.83 -5.52
N ALA A 99 -1.30 -1.45 -6.79
CA ALA A 99 -0.55 -0.26 -7.18
C ALA A 99 -1.12 1.02 -6.55
N LYS A 100 -2.44 1.18 -6.56
CA LYS A 100 -3.14 2.31 -5.93
C LYS A 100 -2.90 2.35 -4.41
N ILE A 101 -3.01 1.21 -3.73
CA ILE A 101 -2.77 1.12 -2.29
C ILE A 101 -1.33 1.46 -1.93
N ILE A 102 -0.36 0.90 -2.66
CA ILE A 102 1.07 1.19 -2.48
C ILE A 102 1.35 2.68 -2.67
N TYR A 103 0.79 3.28 -3.72
CA TYR A 103 0.95 4.71 -3.99
C TYR A 103 0.41 5.58 -2.85
N LEU A 104 -0.80 5.27 -2.36
CA LEU A 104 -1.40 5.99 -1.22
C LEU A 104 -0.57 5.84 0.06
N LEU A 105 -0.05 4.64 0.34
CA LEU A 105 0.84 4.39 1.47
C LEU A 105 2.16 5.15 1.34
N ALA A 106 2.74 5.18 0.14
CA ALA A 106 3.97 5.90 -0.14
C ALA A 106 3.78 7.42 0.08
N LYS A 107 2.68 8.00 -0.39
CA LYS A 107 2.30 9.39 -0.10
C LYS A 107 2.12 9.66 1.38
N LYS A 108 1.35 8.81 2.08
CA LYS A 108 1.08 8.97 3.53
C LYS A 108 2.36 8.94 4.37
N ASN A 109 3.38 8.20 3.92
CA ASN A 109 4.67 8.07 4.60
C ASN A 109 5.78 8.98 4.03
N ASN A 110 5.43 9.98 3.21
CA ASN A 110 6.36 10.95 2.62
C ASN A 110 7.52 10.30 1.84
N LEU A 111 7.21 9.26 1.04
CA LEU A 111 8.19 8.53 0.22
C LEU A 111 8.21 9.01 -1.24
N LEU A 112 7.21 9.80 -1.66
CA LEU A 112 7.06 10.36 -3.00
C LEU A 112 7.26 11.87 -2.96
#